data_AF-A0A378QKC2-F1
#
_entry.id   AF-A0A378QKC2-F1
#
_cell.length_a   1.000
_cell.length_b   1.000
_cell.length_c   1.000
_cell.angle_alpha   90.00
_cell.angle_beta   90.00
_cell.angle_gamma   90.00
#
_symmetry.space_group_name_H-M   'P 1'
#
loop_
_entity.id
_entity.type
_entity.pdbx_description
1 polymer ?
#
loop_
_entity_poly.entity_id
_entity_poly.type
_entity_poly.pdbx_seq_one_letter_code
_entity_poly.pdbx_strand_id
1 'polypeptide(L)'
;MTLTQAFAPFADEIFASMRPSVRLTLSTDSATPFDSKVGGMPYLPKDHSYPTGTDGKPMAFLAQINFGQMPALPDFPTSGILQFFIANNDDCFGINFDDLTDRTGYKLIYHAHVLDDINALQRPCA
;
A
#
# COMPACT_ATOMS: atom_id res chain seq x y z
N MET A 1 -6.13 21.19 18.09
CA MET A 1 -5.43 21.82 16.95
C MET A 1 -5.72 23.31 17.03
N THR A 2 -4.70 24.16 16.93
CA THR A 2 -4.88 25.61 16.98
C THR A 2 -4.46 26.15 15.62
N LEU A 3 -5.40 26.74 14.87
CA LEU A 3 -5.10 27.40 13.60
C LEU A 3 -4.30 28.68 13.88
N THR A 4 -3.27 28.93 13.07
CA THR A 4 -2.52 30.18 13.16
C THR A 4 -3.40 31.34 12.66
N GLN A 5 -3.10 32.57 13.09
CA GLN A 5 -3.91 33.75 12.76
C GLN A 5 -4.09 33.96 11.25
N ALA A 6 -3.10 33.60 10.44
CA ALA A 6 -3.17 33.70 8.97
C ALA A 6 -4.27 32.84 8.35
N PHE A 7 -4.68 31.74 9.01
CA PHE A 7 -5.73 30.84 8.52
C PHE A 7 -7.09 31.07 9.19
N ALA A 8 -7.17 31.97 10.18
CA ALA A 8 -8.43 32.23 10.89
C ALA A 8 -9.60 32.61 9.96
N PRO A 9 -9.43 33.41 8.88
CA PRO A 9 -10.52 33.71 7.95
C PRO A 9 -11.09 32.49 7.21
N PHE A 10 -10.32 31.40 7.11
CA PHE A 10 -10.68 30.19 6.38
C PHE A 10 -11.04 29.02 7.31
N ALA A 11 -11.16 29.26 8.61
CA ALA A 11 -11.31 28.21 9.62
C ALA A 11 -12.54 27.30 9.36
N ASP A 12 -13.69 27.90 9.02
CA ASP A 12 -14.93 27.15 8.76
C ASP A 12 -14.78 26.23 7.55
N GLU A 13 -14.16 26.71 6.47
CA GLU A 13 -13.90 25.91 5.27
C GLU A 13 -12.92 24.76 5.56
N ILE A 14 -11.86 25.04 6.32
CA ILE A 14 -10.86 24.03 6.71
C ILE A 14 -11.53 22.93 7.55
N PHE A 15 -12.31 23.29 8.56
CA PHE A 15 -12.95 22.31 9.43
C PHE A 15 -14.06 21.54 8.70
N ALA A 16 -14.83 22.19 7.83
CA ALA A 16 -15.82 21.52 6.98
C ALA A 16 -15.17 20.53 5.99
N SER A 17 -13.91 20.76 5.61
CA SER A 17 -13.15 19.87 4.70
C SER A 17 -12.58 18.62 5.38
N MET A 18 -12.62 18.51 6.71
CA MET A 18 -12.03 17.38 7.42
C MET A 18 -12.57 16.04 6.91
N ARG A 19 -11.67 15.07 6.80
CA ARG A 19 -11.98 13.68 6.45
C ARG A 19 -11.40 12.76 7.52
N PRO A 20 -12.13 11.71 7.93
CA PRO A 20 -11.54 10.62 8.70
C PRO A 20 -10.28 10.10 8.00
N SER A 21 -9.24 9.81 8.77
CA SER A 21 -7.97 9.31 8.24
C SER A 21 -7.28 8.42 9.27
N VAL A 22 -6.40 7.53 8.80
CA VAL A 22 -5.59 6.67 9.64
C VAL A 22 -4.13 7.10 9.55
N ARG A 23 -3.53 7.45 10.69
CA ARG A 23 -2.11 7.78 10.76
C ARG A 23 -1.29 6.49 10.84
N LEU A 24 -0.47 6.22 9.83
CA LEU A 24 0.49 5.13 9.85
C LEU A 24 1.80 5.61 10.48
N THR A 25 2.37 4.82 11.38
CA THR A 25 3.67 5.08 12.02
C THR A 25 4.57 3.88 11.78
N LEU A 26 5.81 4.13 11.36
CA LEU A 26 6.78 3.08 11.06
C LEU A 26 7.52 2.64 12.34
N SER A 27 7.80 1.35 12.43
CA SER A 27 8.74 0.78 13.39
C SER A 27 9.73 -0.14 12.66
N THR A 28 10.80 -0.53 13.36
CA THR A 28 11.81 -1.47 12.85
C THR A 28 11.53 -2.91 13.29
N ASP A 29 10.33 -3.19 13.81
CA ASP A 29 9.95 -4.51 14.26
C ASP A 29 9.84 -5.48 13.08
N SER A 30 10.09 -6.76 13.31
CA SER A 30 9.91 -7.78 12.29
C SER A 30 8.44 -7.91 11.90
N ALA A 31 8.14 -7.88 10.60
CA ALA A 31 6.79 -8.04 10.07
C ALA A 31 6.62 -9.36 9.32
N THR A 32 5.56 -10.11 9.63
CA THR A 32 5.15 -11.32 8.92
C THR A 32 4.47 -10.97 7.59
N PRO A 33 4.35 -11.88 6.61
CA PRO A 33 3.63 -11.62 5.36
C PRO A 33 2.20 -11.09 5.54
N PHE A 34 1.56 -11.33 6.68
CA PHE A 34 0.18 -10.88 6.94
C PHE A 34 0.09 -9.45 7.48
N ASP A 35 1.21 -8.85 7.89
CA ASP A 35 1.23 -7.54 8.52
C ASP A 35 1.22 -6.40 7.50
N SER A 36 0.68 -5.26 7.90
CA SER A 36 0.94 -3.98 7.22
C SER A 36 2.42 -3.65 7.35
N LYS A 37 3.09 -3.35 6.23
CA LYS A 37 4.54 -3.10 6.21
C LYS A 37 4.97 -2.27 5.01
N VAL A 38 6.18 -1.73 5.09
CA VAL A 38 6.92 -1.14 3.98
C VAL A 38 8.12 -2.04 3.67
N GLY A 39 8.26 -2.46 2.42
CA GLY A 39 9.29 -3.40 1.98
C GLY A 39 9.20 -4.80 2.61
N GLY A 40 10.25 -5.59 2.39
CA GLY A 40 10.31 -6.98 2.85
C GLY A 40 9.52 -7.95 1.97
N MET A 41 9.10 -9.08 2.55
CA MET A 41 8.35 -10.11 1.81
C MET A 41 6.84 -9.81 1.82
N PRO A 42 6.19 -9.74 0.65
CA PRO A 42 4.75 -9.54 0.57
C PRO A 42 3.97 -10.81 0.97
N TYR A 43 2.70 -10.64 1.33
CA TYR A 43 1.71 -11.71 1.23
C TYR A 43 1.58 -12.15 -0.23
N LEU A 44 1.86 -13.41 -0.55
CA LEU A 44 1.67 -13.92 -1.91
C LEU A 44 1.24 -15.40 -1.87
N PRO A 45 -0.02 -15.71 -2.17
CA PRO A 45 -0.49 -17.09 -2.29
C PRO A 45 0.25 -17.87 -3.37
N LYS A 46 0.40 -19.19 -3.19
CA LYS A 46 1.10 -20.07 -4.15
C LYS A 46 0.47 -20.11 -5.55
N ASP A 47 -0.83 -19.88 -5.65
CA ASP A 47 -1.59 -19.82 -6.90
C ASP A 47 -1.53 -18.45 -7.59
N HIS A 48 -0.88 -17.45 -6.99
CA HIS A 48 -0.69 -16.12 -7.59
C HIS A 48 0.73 -15.95 -8.16
N SER A 49 0.85 -15.40 -9.37
CA SER A 49 2.16 -15.03 -9.92
C SER A 49 2.66 -13.72 -9.30
N TYR A 50 3.98 -13.64 -9.06
CA TYR A 50 4.61 -12.40 -8.59
C TYR A 50 4.48 -11.30 -9.65
N PRO A 51 4.21 -10.03 -9.28
CA PRO A 51 4.00 -8.96 -10.24
C PRO A 51 5.25 -8.61 -11.06
N THR A 52 5.11 -8.55 -12.37
CA THR A 52 6.19 -8.18 -13.31
C THR A 52 5.90 -6.88 -14.07
N GLY A 53 6.94 -6.15 -14.43
CA GLY A 53 6.86 -5.00 -15.33
C GLY A 53 6.59 -5.41 -16.78
N THR A 54 6.45 -4.42 -17.67
CA THR A 54 6.28 -4.63 -19.12
C THR A 54 7.49 -5.30 -19.77
N ASP A 55 8.67 -5.19 -19.14
CA ASP A 55 9.89 -5.88 -19.53
C ASP A 55 9.99 -7.34 -19.02
N GLY A 56 8.93 -7.82 -18.35
CA GLY A 56 8.87 -9.15 -17.76
C GLY A 56 9.67 -9.32 -16.47
N LYS A 57 10.35 -8.29 -15.97
CA LYS A 57 11.14 -8.38 -14.74
C LYS A 57 10.25 -8.21 -13.50
N PRO A 58 10.59 -8.86 -12.37
CA PRO A 58 9.86 -8.67 -11.11
C PRO A 58 9.86 -7.21 -10.67
N MET A 59 8.70 -6.73 -10.21
CA MET A 59 8.54 -5.40 -9.63
C MET A 59 9.02 -5.36 -8.17
N ALA A 60 9.47 -4.19 -7.71
CA ALA A 60 9.80 -3.97 -6.32
C ALA A 60 8.53 -3.91 -5.47
N PHE A 61 8.48 -4.67 -4.39
CA PHE A 61 7.41 -4.55 -3.39
C PHE A 61 7.66 -3.30 -2.54
N LEU A 62 6.75 -2.33 -2.62
CA LEU A 62 6.86 -1.08 -1.88
C LEU A 62 6.26 -1.21 -0.49
N ALA A 63 5.00 -1.64 -0.40
CA ALA A 63 4.28 -1.72 0.85
C ALA A 63 3.03 -2.60 0.72
N GLN A 64 2.48 -3.02 1.85
CA GLN A 64 1.12 -3.51 1.93
C GLN A 64 0.40 -2.98 3.17
N ILE A 65 -0.92 -2.94 3.08
CA ILE A 65 -1.82 -2.54 4.14
C ILE A 65 -2.80 -3.70 4.35
N ASN A 66 -2.82 -4.24 5.57
CA ASN A 66 -3.84 -5.21 5.99
C ASN A 66 -4.99 -4.45 6.65
N PHE A 67 -6.14 -4.38 5.99
CA PHE A 67 -7.32 -3.69 6.52
C PHE A 67 -7.87 -4.32 7.79
N GLY A 68 -7.61 -5.62 8.02
CA GLY A 68 -7.97 -6.28 9.28
C GLY A 68 -7.17 -5.78 10.50
N GLN A 69 -6.08 -5.04 10.28
CA GLN A 69 -5.28 -4.40 11.31
C GLN A 69 -5.57 -2.90 11.48
N MET A 70 -6.41 -2.33 10.62
CA MET A 70 -6.74 -0.91 10.64
C MET A 70 -8.04 -0.65 11.42
N PRO A 71 -8.18 0.54 12.05
CA PRO A 71 -9.50 1.00 12.43
C PRO A 71 -10.37 1.14 11.17
N ALA A 72 -11.66 0.83 11.28
CA ALA A 72 -12.60 0.97 10.17
C ALA A 72 -12.65 2.43 9.68
N LEU A 73 -12.58 2.62 8.37
CA LEU A 73 -12.62 3.90 7.71
C LEU A 73 -13.78 3.92 6.71
N PRO A 74 -14.58 5.00 6.63
CA PRO A 74 -15.68 5.07 5.66
C PRO A 74 -15.17 4.84 4.23
N ASP A 75 -15.89 4.01 3.47
CA ASP A 75 -15.58 3.63 2.07
C ASP A 75 -14.32 2.75 1.87
N PHE A 76 -13.71 2.26 2.94
CA PHE A 76 -12.60 1.30 2.87
C PHE A 76 -13.04 -0.12 3.27
N PRO A 77 -12.38 -1.17 2.75
CA PRO A 77 -12.57 -2.53 3.24
C PRO A 77 -12.23 -2.65 4.73
N THR A 78 -12.89 -3.59 5.42
CA THR A 78 -12.59 -3.94 6.82
C THR A 78 -11.67 -5.16 6.94
N SER A 79 -11.36 -5.81 5.82
CA SER A 79 -10.50 -6.98 5.72
C SER A 79 -9.77 -7.01 4.37
N GLY A 80 -8.83 -7.94 4.23
CA GLY A 80 -8.03 -8.07 3.02
C GLY A 80 -6.71 -7.30 3.08
N ILE A 81 -5.83 -7.60 2.13
CA ILE A 81 -4.50 -6.98 2.02
C ILE A 81 -4.41 -6.25 0.68
N LEU A 82 -4.16 -4.93 0.75
CA LEU A 82 -3.82 -4.10 -0.41
C LEU A 82 -2.30 -3.98 -0.52
N GLN A 83 -1.75 -4.19 -1.71
CA GLN A 83 -0.32 -4.21 -1.98
C GLN A 83 0.05 -3.22 -3.08
N PHE A 84 1.23 -2.63 -2.93
CA PHE A 84 1.81 -1.64 -3.83
C PHE A 84 3.13 -2.18 -4.38
N PHE A 85 3.24 -2.26 -5.70
CA PHE A 85 4.45 -2.67 -6.43
C PHE A 85 4.86 -1.56 -7.39
N ILE A 86 6.16 -1.33 -7.50
CA ILE A 86 6.76 -0.27 -8.34
C ILE A 86 7.87 -0.83 -9.24
N ALA A 87 8.20 -0.13 -10.31
CA ALA A 87 9.32 -0.49 -11.17
C ALA A 87 10.63 -0.55 -10.34
N ASN A 88 11.37 -1.65 -10.49
CA ASN A 88 12.58 -1.91 -9.68
C ASN A 88 13.86 -1.30 -10.27
N ASN A 89 13.87 -1.02 -11.58
CA ASN A 89 15.03 -0.53 -12.31
C ASN A 89 14.72 0.80 -13.00
N ASP A 90 14.07 1.70 -12.27
CA ASP A 90 13.62 3.00 -12.74
C ASP A 90 13.91 4.04 -11.65
N ASP A 91 14.64 5.10 -12.00
CA ASP A 91 15.07 6.15 -11.07
C ASP A 91 13.90 6.99 -10.52
N CYS A 92 12.73 6.88 -11.14
CA CYS A 92 11.51 7.61 -10.80
C CYS A 92 10.40 6.68 -10.27
N PHE A 93 10.74 5.47 -9.84
CA PHE A 93 9.81 4.53 -9.20
C PHE A 93 8.60 4.16 -10.07
N GLY A 94 8.76 4.18 -11.39
CA GLY A 94 7.72 3.79 -12.35
C GLY A 94 6.62 4.84 -12.60
N ILE A 95 6.86 6.10 -12.22
CA ILE A 95 5.97 7.20 -12.65
C ILE A 95 6.24 7.57 -14.11
N ASN A 96 5.17 7.76 -14.87
CA ASN A 96 5.24 8.34 -16.20
C ASN A 96 4.87 9.83 -16.10
N PHE A 97 5.84 10.73 -16.33
CA PHE A 97 5.62 12.18 -16.24
C PHE A 97 4.81 12.75 -17.42
N ASP A 98 4.78 12.05 -18.55
CA ASP A 98 3.99 12.45 -19.72
C ASP A 98 2.53 12.02 -19.58
N ASP A 99 2.27 10.90 -18.89
CA ASP A 99 0.93 10.39 -18.59
C ASP A 99 0.84 9.85 -17.15
N LEU A 100 0.36 10.69 -16.23
CA LEU A 100 0.15 10.33 -14.83
C LEU A 100 -0.92 9.25 -14.60
N THR A 101 -1.67 8.87 -15.64
CA THR A 101 -2.67 7.79 -15.57
C THR A 101 -2.10 6.44 -15.99
N ASP A 102 -0.91 6.42 -16.59
CA ASP A 102 -0.21 5.20 -16.98
C ASP A 102 0.13 4.35 -15.75
N ARG A 103 -0.30 3.09 -15.79
CA ARG A 103 -0.09 2.09 -14.72
C ARG A 103 0.90 1.01 -15.12
N THR A 104 1.71 1.23 -16.15
CA THR A 104 2.72 0.24 -16.57
C THR A 104 3.87 0.13 -15.57
N GLY A 105 4.22 1.24 -14.91
CA GLY A 105 5.33 1.31 -13.94
C GLY A 105 4.97 0.97 -12.49
N TYR A 106 3.69 0.78 -12.15
CA TYR A 106 3.26 0.34 -10.82
C TYR A 106 2.08 -0.62 -10.88
N LYS A 107 1.93 -1.48 -9.88
CA LYS A 107 0.79 -2.40 -9.76
C LYS A 107 0.18 -2.36 -8.37
N LEU A 108 -1.14 -2.41 -8.34
CA LEU A 108 -1.96 -2.50 -7.14
C LEU A 108 -2.63 -3.86 -7.13
N ILE A 109 -2.49 -4.61 -6.04
CA ILE A 109 -3.14 -5.91 -5.88
C ILE A 109 -3.92 -5.89 -4.57
N TYR A 110 -5.20 -6.24 -4.64
CA TYR A 110 -6.04 -6.40 -3.47
C TYR A 110 -6.47 -7.86 -3.32
N HIS A 111 -6.06 -8.47 -2.20
CA HIS A 111 -6.48 -9.80 -1.79
C HIS A 111 -7.66 -9.66 -0.83
N ALA A 112 -8.88 -9.82 -1.33
CA ALA A 112 -10.10 -9.70 -0.51
C ALA A 112 -10.18 -10.77 0.59
N HIS A 113 -9.64 -11.97 0.30
CA HIS A 113 -9.58 -13.09 1.23
C HIS A 113 -8.11 -13.38 1.59
N VAL A 114 -7.80 -13.28 2.88
CA VAL A 114 -6.46 -13.56 3.42
C VAL A 114 -6.46 -14.98 3.96
N LEU A 115 -5.56 -15.81 3.45
CA LEU A 115 -5.32 -17.15 3.96
C LEU A 115 -4.71 -17.07 5.36
N ASP A 116 -5.04 -18.02 6.23
CA ASP A 116 -4.54 -18.13 7.60
C ASP A 116 -3.35 -19.10 7.73
N ASP A 117 -2.94 -19.76 6.65
CA ASP A 117 -1.81 -20.68 6.60
C ASP A 117 -0.59 -20.09 5.87
N ILE A 118 0.48 -19.85 6.63
CA ILE A 118 1.79 -19.41 6.08
C ILE A 118 2.34 -20.38 5.04
N ASN A 119 2.02 -21.68 5.11
CA ASN A 119 2.49 -22.68 4.16
C ASN A 119 1.75 -22.65 2.82
N ALA A 120 0.62 -21.94 2.75
CA ALA A 120 -0.07 -21.66 1.50
C ALA A 120 0.56 -20.48 0.74
N LEU A 121 1.49 -19.75 1.35
CA LEU A 121 2.20 -18.64 0.73
C LEU A 121 3.48 -19.09 0.02
N GLN A 122 3.91 -18.29 -0.95
CA GLN A 122 5.21 -18.43 -1.58
C GLN A 122 6.32 -18.12 -0.59
N ARG A 123 7.37 -18.93 -0.64
CA ARG A 123 8.61 -18.70 0.10
C ARG A 123 9.57 -17.89 -0.77
N PRO A 124 10.52 -17.14 -0.18
CA PRO A 124 11.59 -16.54 -0.96
C PRO A 124 12.27 -17.62 -1.81
N CYS A 125 12.51 -17.37 -3.09
CA CYS A 125 13.48 -18.17 -3.85
C CYS A 125 14.83 -18.03 -3.12
N ALA A 126 15.43 -19.16 -2.78
CA ALA A 126 16.77 -19.23 -2.20
C ALA A 126 17.83 -18.81 -3.23
#